data_AF-A0A2S9FKM5-F1
#
_entry.id   AF-A0A2S9FKM5-F1
#
_cell.length_a   1.000
_cell.length_b   1.000
_cell.length_c   1.000
_cell.angle_alpha   90.00
_cell.angle_beta   90.00
_cell.angle_gamma   90.00
#
_symmetry.space_group_name_H-M   'P 1'
#
loop_
_entity.id
_entity.type
_entity.pdbx_description
1 polymer ?
#
loop_
_entity_poly.entity_id
_entity_poly.type
_entity_poly.pdbx_seq_one_letter_code
_entity_poly.pdbx_strand_id
1 'polypeptide(L)'
;MSTGEIYFDPMWDIRMTDTSLRDGSHHKRHQFTPDEVGAIVAALDTAGVPVIEVTHGDGLGGSSFNYGFSKTPEQELIKLAAETAKTAKIAFLMLPGVGTKEDI
;
A
#
# COMPACT_ATOMS: atom_id res chain seq x y z
N MET A 1 25.14 -17.35 5.15
CA MET A 1 23.85 -17.17 4.47
C MET A 1 23.34 -15.79 4.88
N SER A 2 23.11 -14.91 3.92
CA SER A 2 22.70 -13.52 4.17
C SER A 2 21.34 -13.50 4.85
N THR A 3 21.23 -12.83 5.99
CA THR A 3 19.96 -12.51 6.68
C THR A 3 19.18 -11.39 5.97
N GLY A 4 19.45 -11.14 4.69
CA GLY A 4 18.95 -9.99 3.91
C GLY A 4 17.50 -10.06 3.44
N GLU A 5 16.68 -10.98 3.94
CA GLU A 5 15.28 -11.14 3.51
C GLU A 5 14.23 -10.74 4.58
N ILE A 6 14.66 -10.45 5.82
CA ILE A 6 13.76 -9.91 6.83
C ILE A 6 14.06 -8.42 6.98
N TYR A 7 13.13 -7.57 6.52
CA TYR A 7 13.14 -6.12 6.71
C TYR A 7 12.90 -5.78 8.19
N PHE A 8 13.93 -6.01 8.99
CA PHE A 8 13.99 -5.74 10.41
C PHE A 8 15.10 -4.71 10.64
N ASP A 9 14.72 -3.52 11.09
CA ASP A 9 15.67 -2.58 11.66
C ASP A 9 15.84 -2.96 13.15
N PRO A 10 17.04 -3.33 13.60
CA PRO A 10 17.29 -3.72 15.00
C PRO A 10 17.05 -2.57 15.99
N MET A 11 16.86 -1.34 15.51
CA MET A 11 16.43 -0.20 16.31
C MET A 11 14.93 -0.20 16.62
N TRP A 12 14.11 -0.98 15.92
CA TRP A 12 12.66 -1.06 16.16
C TRP A 12 12.31 -2.20 17.10
N ASP A 13 11.77 -1.87 18.28
CA ASP A 13 11.16 -2.86 19.18
C ASP A 13 9.88 -3.47 18.57
N ILE A 14 9.17 -2.70 17.73
CA ILE A 14 7.96 -3.10 17.01
C ILE A 14 7.99 -2.47 15.61
N ARG A 15 7.69 -3.25 14.57
CA ARG A 15 7.50 -2.73 13.21
C ARG A 15 6.02 -2.50 12.92
N MET A 16 5.63 -1.24 12.80
CA MET A 16 4.25 -0.84 12.49
C MET A 16 4.01 -0.82 10.97
N THR A 17 2.90 -1.42 10.52
CA THR A 17 2.42 -1.27 9.15
C THR A 17 1.14 -0.43 9.18
N ASP A 18 1.16 0.73 8.54
CA ASP A 18 -0.06 1.50 8.30
C ASP A 18 -0.81 0.94 7.10
N THR A 19 -2.12 0.73 7.25
CA THR A 19 -3.00 0.18 6.20
C THR A 19 -4.09 1.17 5.78
N SER A 20 -3.93 2.47 6.09
CA SER A 20 -4.92 3.51 5.83
C SER A 20 -5.23 3.65 4.33
N LEU A 21 -4.26 3.40 3.46
CA LEU A 21 -4.41 3.49 2.00
C LEU A 21 -4.81 2.16 1.34
N ARG A 22 -4.91 1.08 2.11
CA ARG A 22 -5.43 -0.21 1.65
C ARG A 22 -6.76 -0.55 2.31
N ASP A 23 -6.77 -0.85 3.60
CA ASP A 23 -7.98 -1.16 4.35
C ASP A 23 -8.92 0.07 4.42
N GLY A 24 -8.35 1.26 4.59
CA GLY A 24 -9.11 2.51 4.49
C GLY A 24 -9.71 2.77 3.10
N SER A 25 -9.26 2.06 2.06
CA SER A 25 -9.87 2.10 0.72
C SER A 25 -11.33 1.64 0.75
N HIS A 26 -11.69 0.67 1.61
CA HIS A 26 -13.09 0.24 1.78
C HIS A 26 -13.98 1.39 2.26
N HIS A 27 -13.52 2.14 3.27
CA HIS A 27 -14.24 3.29 3.81
C HIS A 27 -14.46 4.38 2.76
N LYS A 28 -13.49 4.54 1.85
CA LYS A 28 -13.55 5.51 0.75
C LYS A 28 -14.16 4.95 -0.54
N ARG A 29 -14.69 3.71 -0.51
CA ARG A 29 -15.23 3.01 -1.69
C ARG A 29 -14.26 3.00 -2.88
N HIS A 30 -12.96 2.84 -2.58
CA HIS A 30 -11.88 2.77 -3.56
C HIS A 30 -11.69 4.05 -4.39
N GLN A 31 -12.14 5.21 -3.86
CA GLN A 31 -12.12 6.49 -4.58
C GLN A 31 -10.92 7.37 -4.23
N PHE A 32 -9.79 6.79 -3.85
CA PHE A 32 -8.56 7.55 -3.60
C PHE A 32 -8.03 8.21 -4.88
N THR A 33 -7.56 9.44 -4.73
CA THR A 33 -6.90 10.22 -5.79
C THR A 33 -5.39 10.22 -5.56
N PRO A 34 -4.59 10.44 -6.62
CA PRO A 34 -3.14 10.60 -6.51
C PRO A 34 -2.73 11.62 -5.45
N ASP A 35 -3.35 12.80 -5.43
CA ASP A 35 -3.00 13.88 -4.49
C ASP A 35 -3.19 13.47 -3.02
N GLU A 36 -4.28 12.77 -2.71
CA GLU A 36 -4.53 12.28 -1.34
C GLU A 36 -3.52 11.19 -0.95
N VAL A 37 -3.24 10.25 -1.86
CA VAL A 37 -2.25 9.17 -1.62
C VAL A 37 -0.87 9.79 -1.38
N GLY A 38 -0.43 10.70 -2.24
CA GLY A 38 0.86 11.39 -2.07
C GLY A 38 0.95 12.16 -0.76
N ALA A 39 -0.10 12.91 -0.39
CA ALA A 39 -0.14 13.64 0.87
C ALA A 39 -0.07 12.72 2.10
N ILE A 40 -0.84 11.63 2.10
CA ILE A 40 -0.87 10.67 3.21
C ILE A 40 0.45 9.92 3.32
N VAL A 41 1.01 9.43 2.20
CA VAL A 41 2.31 8.74 2.18
C VAL A 41 3.41 9.66 2.71
N ALA A 42 3.47 10.90 2.23
CA ALA A 42 4.48 11.86 2.69
C ALA A 42 4.37 12.14 4.20
N ALA A 43 3.14 12.24 4.72
CA ALA A 43 2.91 12.45 6.15
C ALA A 43 3.33 11.24 7.00
N LEU A 44 2.94 10.02 6.60
CA LEU A 44 3.29 8.79 7.30
C LEU A 44 4.80 8.51 7.26
N ASP A 45 5.44 8.71 6.10
CA ASP A 45 6.90 8.57 5.94
C ASP A 45 7.64 9.59 6.82
N THR A 46 7.19 10.86 6.84
CA THR A 46 7.77 11.90 7.71
C THR A 46 7.58 11.59 9.20
N ALA A 47 6.49 10.93 9.57
CA ALA A 47 6.23 10.47 10.94
C ALA A 47 7.09 9.25 11.33
N GLY A 48 7.88 8.69 10.41
CA GLY A 48 8.74 7.55 10.66
C GLY A 48 8.02 6.20 10.63
N VAL A 49 6.85 6.11 9.98
CA VAL A 49 6.15 4.83 9.81
C VAL A 49 6.97 3.94 8.87
N PRO A 50 7.35 2.72 9.29
CA PRO A 50 8.32 1.94 8.54
C PRO A 50 7.73 1.24 7.32
N VAL A 51 6.43 0.94 7.34
CA VAL A 51 5.72 0.28 6.23
C VAL A 51 4.36 0.94 6.01
N ILE A 52 4.06 1.30 4.77
CA ILE A 52 2.79 1.89 4.34
C ILE A 52 2.18 0.99 3.27
N GLU A 53 0.98 0.47 3.50
CA GLU A 53 0.29 -0.42 2.57
C GLU A 53 -0.65 0.38 1.64
N VAL A 54 -0.52 0.18 0.32
CA VAL A 54 -1.29 0.89 -0.71
C VAL A 54 -1.79 -0.10 -1.75
N THR A 55 -3.09 -0.38 -1.82
CA THR A 55 -3.78 -1.11 -2.91
C THR A 55 -5.28 -0.80 -2.90
N HIS A 56 -6.06 -1.44 -3.78
CA HIS A 56 -7.48 -1.63 -3.53
C HIS A 56 -7.73 -2.33 -2.16
N GLY A 57 -8.92 -2.17 -1.58
CA GLY A 57 -9.24 -2.75 -0.26
C GLY A 57 -9.04 -4.26 -0.18
N ASP A 58 -9.55 -4.95 -1.20
CA ASP A 58 -9.36 -6.40 -1.42
C ASP A 58 -8.04 -6.76 -2.13
N GLY A 59 -7.01 -5.91 -2.05
CA GLY A 59 -5.71 -6.17 -2.68
C GLY A 59 -5.71 -6.07 -4.21
N LEU A 60 -4.57 -6.44 -4.80
CA LEU A 60 -4.34 -6.42 -6.25
C LEU A 60 -5.43 -7.16 -7.02
N GLY A 61 -5.95 -6.52 -8.08
CA GLY A 61 -7.02 -7.05 -8.90
C GLY A 61 -8.41 -6.92 -8.28
N GLY A 62 -8.52 -6.29 -7.11
CA GLY A 62 -9.79 -6.14 -6.38
C GLY A 62 -10.80 -5.22 -7.06
N SER A 63 -10.34 -4.28 -7.89
CA SER A 63 -11.20 -3.34 -8.62
C SER A 63 -12.13 -4.06 -9.60
N SER A 64 -13.39 -4.25 -9.21
CA SER A 64 -14.33 -5.15 -9.89
C SER A 64 -15.79 -4.81 -9.60
N PHE A 65 -16.74 -5.50 -10.24
CA PHE A 65 -18.15 -5.39 -9.88
C PHE A 65 -18.46 -5.90 -8.47
N ASN A 66 -17.74 -6.91 -7.98
CA ASN A 66 -18.05 -7.56 -6.71
C ASN A 66 -17.64 -6.69 -5.50
N TYR A 67 -16.54 -5.96 -5.65
CA TYR A 67 -15.93 -5.19 -4.55
C TYR A 67 -15.97 -3.67 -4.78
N GLY A 68 -16.28 -3.23 -6.00
CA GLY A 68 -16.29 -1.82 -6.41
C GLY A 68 -15.09 -1.47 -7.27
N PHE A 69 -15.29 -0.56 -8.21
CA PHE A 69 -14.20 -0.11 -9.09
C PHE A 69 -13.38 0.99 -8.42
N SER A 70 -12.05 0.87 -8.52
CA SER A 70 -11.14 1.93 -8.13
C SER A 70 -11.34 3.18 -8.99
N LYS A 71 -11.25 4.36 -8.37
CA LYS A 71 -11.23 5.64 -9.11
C LYS A 71 -9.96 5.79 -9.94
N THR A 72 -8.84 5.40 -9.36
CA THR A 72 -7.51 5.44 -9.96
C THR A 72 -6.98 4.01 -9.98
N PRO A 73 -6.38 3.51 -11.08
CA PRO A 73 -5.74 2.20 -11.08
C PRO A 73 -4.76 2.06 -9.93
N GLU A 74 -4.84 0.97 -9.18
CA GLU A 74 -4.07 0.82 -7.94
C GLU A 74 -2.55 0.80 -8.18
N GLN A 75 -2.10 0.30 -9.34
CA GLN A 75 -0.70 0.30 -9.76
C GLN A 75 -0.15 1.72 -9.93
N GLU A 76 -0.98 2.68 -10.36
CA GLU A 76 -0.60 4.09 -10.42
C GLU A 76 -0.42 4.66 -9.02
N LEU A 77 -1.31 4.30 -8.09
CA LEU A 77 -1.22 4.73 -6.69
C LEU A 77 -0.03 4.11 -5.95
N ILE A 78 0.26 2.82 -6.19
CA ILE A 78 1.45 2.12 -5.65
C ILE A 78 2.73 2.77 -6.17
N LYS A 79 2.79 3.04 -7.47
CA LYS A 79 3.94 3.71 -8.08
C LYS A 79 4.17 5.09 -7.47
N LEU A 80 3.11 5.90 -7.37
CA LEU A 80 3.19 7.21 -6.74
C LEU A 80 3.65 7.11 -5.28
N ALA A 81 3.13 6.15 -4.52
CA ALA A 81 3.53 5.94 -3.14
C ALA A 81 5.03 5.60 -3.04
N ALA A 82 5.53 4.74 -3.94
CA ALA A 82 6.94 4.35 -3.99
C ALA A 82 7.86 5.51 -4.39
N GLU A 83 7.38 6.40 -5.27
CA GLU A 83 8.10 7.64 -5.66
C GLU A 83 8.07 8.70 -4.54
N THR A 84 7.02 8.71 -3.72
CA THR A 84 6.81 9.70 -2.65
C THR A 84 7.56 9.35 -1.36
N ALA A 85 7.54 8.08 -0.96
CA ALA A 85 8.17 7.61 0.26
C ALA A 85 9.70 7.70 0.16
N LYS A 86 10.36 8.28 1.17
CA LYS A 86 11.81 8.40 1.23
C LYS A 86 12.46 7.28 2.03
N THR A 87 11.79 6.81 3.07
CA THR A 87 12.32 5.83 4.03
C THR A 87 11.42 4.62 4.17
N ALA A 88 10.11 4.85 4.28
CA ALA A 88 9.09 3.83 4.42
C ALA A 88 9.10 2.85 3.24
N LYS A 89 8.82 1.58 3.53
CA LYS A 89 8.58 0.59 2.48
C LYS A 89 7.11 0.61 2.08
N ILE A 90 6.87 0.54 0.78
CA ILE A 90 5.52 0.40 0.25
C ILE A 90 5.19 -1.09 0.18
N ALA A 91 4.11 -1.47 0.85
CA ALA A 91 3.55 -2.80 0.81
C ALA A 91 2.25 -2.80 -0.02
N PHE A 92 1.88 -3.98 -0.50
CA PHE A 92 0.59 -4.22 -1.15
C PHE A 92 0.02 -5.57 -0.71
N LEU A 93 -1.32 -5.68 -0.71
CA LEU A 93 -2.02 -6.92 -0.43
C LEU A 93 -2.33 -7.66 -1.74
N MET A 94 -2.21 -8.98 -1.73
CA MET A 94 -2.68 -9.85 -2.81
C MET A 94 -3.43 -11.03 -2.22
N LEU A 95 -4.61 -11.32 -2.77
CA LEU A 95 -5.41 -12.50 -2.44
C LEU A 95 -5.45 -13.47 -3.64
N PRO A 96 -4.97 -14.72 -3.48
CA PRO A 96 -5.11 -15.73 -4.52
C PRO A 96 -6.59 -15.94 -4.90
N GLY A 97 -6.87 -15.90 -6.20
CA GLY A 97 -8.25 -15.97 -6.73
C GLY A 97 -8.89 -14.59 -6.96
N VAL A 98 -8.24 -13.50 -6.55
CA VAL A 98 -8.57 -12.12 -6.92
C VAL A 98 -7.46 -11.55 -7.80
N GLY A 99 -6.26 -11.41 -7.25
CA GLY A 99 -5.06 -10.99 -8.00
C GLY A 99 -4.33 -12.18 -8.62
N THR A 100 -3.55 -11.90 -9.66
CA THR A 100 -2.67 -12.88 -10.32
C THR A 100 -1.20 -12.56 -10.10
N LYS A 101 -0.31 -13.45 -10.55
CA LYS A 101 1.13 -13.22 -10.44
C LYS A 101 1.57 -12.04 -11.31
N GLU A 102 0.86 -11.80 -12.40
CA GLU A 102 1.12 -10.71 -13.34
C GLU A 102 0.80 -9.34 -12.77
N ASP A 103 0.06 -9.26 -11.66
CA ASP A 103 -0.22 -8.02 -10.94
C ASP A 103 0.93 -7.57 -10.02
N ILE A 104 1.94 -8.43 -9.78
CA ILE A 104 3.11 -8.23 -8.90
C ILE A 104 4.31 -7.71 -9.70
#